data_AF-A0A8T9QHC4-F1
#
_entry.id   AF-A0A8T9QHC4-F1
#
_cell.length_a   1.000
_cell.length_b   1.000
_cell.length_c   1.000
_cell.angle_alpha   90.00
_cell.angle_beta   90.00
_cell.angle_gamma   90.00
#
_symmetry.space_group_name_H-M   'P 1'
#
loop_
_entity.id
_entity.type
_entity.pdbx_description
1 polymer ?
#
loop_
_entity_poly.entity_id
_entity_poly.type
_entity_poly.pdbx_seq_one_letter_code
_entity_poly.pdbx_strand_id
1 'polypeptide(L)'
;MPTSYDVVIIGSGQAGNPLATAFAEAGRTVALIEENHLGGSCINYGCSPTKALLAAAERAHQLRTADEYGIRSTEPEVDFPAVIARKDAIVQRSRKGVRANLTEEHQGITVLHGHAAFSAPAPCRCS
;
A
#
# COMPACT_ATOMS: atom_id res chain seq x y z
N MET A 1 17.42 25.60 -0.75
CA MET A 1 17.74 25.79 0.68
C MET A 1 17.20 24.58 1.45
N PRO A 2 17.82 24.15 2.55
CA PRO A 2 17.30 23.06 3.36
C PRO A 2 15.97 23.46 4.00
N THR A 3 14.95 22.60 3.86
CA THR A 3 13.66 22.76 4.53
C THR A 3 13.68 22.01 5.85
N SER A 4 13.19 22.63 6.93
CA SER A 4 13.13 22.02 8.26
C SER A 4 11.75 21.43 8.51
N TYR A 5 11.71 20.26 9.12
CA TYR A 5 10.51 19.58 9.59
C TYR A 5 10.76 19.09 11.01
N ASP A 6 9.71 18.96 11.82
CA ASP A 6 9.82 18.35 13.15
C ASP A 6 10.20 16.86 13.06
N VAL A 7 9.68 16.19 12.03
CA VAL A 7 9.90 14.74 11.79
C VAL A 7 10.16 14.49 10.32
N VAL A 8 11.16 13.64 10.03
CA VAL A 8 11.40 13.08 8.69
C VAL A 8 11.17 11.57 8.76
N ILE A 9 10.27 11.07 7.93
CA ILE A 9 9.96 9.64 7.81
C ILE A 9 10.40 9.18 6.43
N ILE A 10 11.19 8.10 6.40
CA ILE A 10 11.67 7.50 5.15
C ILE A 10 10.88 6.22 4.91
N GLY A 11 10.13 6.20 3.81
CA GLY A 11 9.24 5.12 3.41
C GLY A 11 7.82 5.29 3.93
N SER A 12 6.84 5.15 3.04
CA SER A 12 5.40 5.26 3.30
C SER A 12 4.72 3.90 3.58
N GLY A 13 5.51 2.92 4.01
CA GLY A 13 5.04 1.56 4.27
C GLY A 13 4.09 1.44 5.46
N GLN A 14 3.88 0.20 5.90
CA GLN A 14 2.95 -0.11 6.99
C GLN A 14 3.25 0.64 8.29
N ALA A 15 4.53 0.96 8.54
CA ALA A 15 4.94 1.78 9.69
C ALA A 15 4.88 3.28 9.38
N GLY A 16 5.30 3.69 8.18
CA GLY A 16 5.47 5.11 7.84
C GLY A 16 4.16 5.89 7.74
N ASN A 17 3.13 5.30 7.15
CA ASN A 17 1.82 5.94 7.01
C ASN A 17 1.18 6.30 8.37
N PRO A 18 0.90 5.33 9.28
CA PRO A 18 0.26 5.65 10.56
C PRO A 18 1.15 6.54 11.45
N LEU A 19 2.47 6.44 11.34
CA LEU A 19 3.39 7.30 12.09
C LEU A 19 3.32 8.76 11.60
N ALA A 20 3.26 8.98 10.28
CA ALA A 20 3.10 10.31 9.70
C ALA A 20 1.78 10.95 10.14
N THR A 21 0.68 10.19 10.09
CA THR A 21 -0.63 10.60 10.57
C THR A 21 -0.59 10.99 12.05
N ALA A 22 -0.06 10.13 12.91
CA ALA A 22 -0.02 10.40 14.35
C ALA A 22 0.78 11.67 14.70
N PHE A 23 1.91 11.93 14.01
CA PHE A 23 2.66 13.15 14.22
C PHE A 23 1.92 14.39 13.71
N ALA A 24 1.26 14.30 12.56
CA ALA A 24 0.46 15.40 12.02
C ALA A 24 -0.73 15.73 12.93
N GLU A 25 -1.42 14.72 13.48
CA GLU A 25 -2.49 14.89 14.47
C GLU A 25 -1.98 15.50 15.78
N ALA A 26 -0.73 15.23 16.16
CA ALA A 26 -0.05 15.89 17.27
C ALA A 26 0.44 17.31 16.95
N GLY A 27 0.12 17.86 15.77
CA GLY A 27 0.48 19.22 15.35
C GLY A 27 1.94 19.39 14.90
N ARG A 28 2.65 18.30 14.62
CA ARG A 28 4.03 18.33 14.11
C ARG A 28 4.04 18.44 12.58
N THR A 29 5.06 19.11 12.05
CA THR A 29 5.36 19.12 10.61
C THR A 29 6.13 17.86 10.23
N VAL A 30 5.63 17.12 9.25
CA VAL A 30 6.20 15.83 8.83
C VAL A 30 6.63 15.89 7.37
N ALA A 31 7.87 15.53 7.07
CA ALA A 31 8.29 15.15 5.73
C ALA A 31 8.25 13.63 5.60
N LEU A 32 7.38 13.10 4.74
CA LEU A 32 7.32 11.68 4.40
C LEU A 32 7.93 11.47 3.02
N ILE A 33 9.08 10.79 2.96
CA ILE A 33 9.81 10.55 1.71
C ILE A 33 9.52 9.15 1.21
N GLU A 34 9.07 9.00 -0.03
CA GLU A 34 8.81 7.71 -0.67
C GLU A 34 9.36 7.68 -2.10
N GLU A 35 10.17 6.66 -2.42
CA GLU A 35 10.77 6.50 -3.75
C GLU A 35 9.79 5.90 -4.77
N ASN A 36 8.86 5.05 -4.32
CA ASN A 36 7.97 4.28 -5.18
C ASN A 36 6.48 4.63 -4.93
N HIS A 37 5.62 3.62 -4.88
CA HIS A 37 4.21 3.78 -4.60
C HIS A 37 3.94 3.92 -3.10
N LEU A 38 3.04 4.85 -2.76
CA LEU A 38 2.58 5.02 -1.39
C LEU A 38 1.95 3.74 -0.83
N GLY A 39 2.16 3.50 0.47
CA GLY A 39 1.63 2.33 1.20
C GLY A 39 2.60 1.14 1.30
N GLY A 40 3.78 1.25 0.68
CA GLY A 40 4.87 0.27 0.76
C GLY A 40 4.54 -1.11 0.18
N SER A 41 5.37 -2.11 0.49
CA SER A 41 5.33 -3.41 -0.18
C SER A 41 4.03 -4.18 0.05
N CYS A 42 3.48 -4.19 1.26
CA CYS A 42 2.29 -4.98 1.62
C CYS A 42 1.09 -4.72 0.68
N ILE A 43 0.82 -3.45 0.39
CA ILE A 43 -0.30 -3.04 -0.48
C ILE A 43 0.04 -3.23 -1.95
N ASN A 44 1.29 -2.96 -2.33
CA ASN A 44 1.68 -2.85 -3.73
C ASN A 44 2.12 -4.17 -4.35
N TYR A 45 2.83 -5.00 -3.58
CA TYR A 45 3.55 -6.18 -4.07
C TYR A 45 3.46 -7.40 -3.14
N GLY A 46 2.83 -7.26 -1.96
CA GLY A 46 2.79 -8.28 -0.92
C GLY A 46 1.38 -8.80 -0.66
N CYS A 47 0.95 -8.68 0.59
CA CYS A 47 -0.27 -9.30 1.09
C CYS A 47 -1.53 -8.98 0.26
N SER A 48 -1.73 -7.73 -0.16
CA SER A 48 -2.95 -7.33 -0.87
C SER A 48 -3.11 -8.02 -2.23
N PRO A 49 -2.14 -7.94 -3.16
CA PRO A 49 -2.24 -8.66 -4.43
C PRO A 49 -2.27 -10.18 -4.24
N THR A 50 -1.46 -10.73 -3.32
CA THR A 50 -1.44 -12.18 -3.06
C THR A 50 -2.78 -12.68 -2.55
N LYS A 51 -3.41 -12.00 -1.58
CA LYS A 51 -4.73 -12.39 -1.05
C LYS A 51 -5.83 -12.22 -2.08
N ALA A 52 -5.73 -11.23 -2.98
CA ALA A 52 -6.70 -11.06 -4.06
C ALA A 52 -6.68 -12.25 -5.04
N LEU A 53 -5.48 -12.74 -5.38
CA LEU A 53 -5.29 -13.93 -6.22
C LEU A 53 -5.69 -15.21 -5.48
N LEU A 54 -5.30 -15.36 -4.21
CA LEU A 54 -5.65 -16.52 -3.39
C LEU A 54 -7.17 -16.67 -3.29
N ALA A 55 -7.91 -15.57 -3.11
CA ALA A 55 -9.36 -15.62 -3.08
C ALA A 55 -9.97 -16.15 -4.41
N ALA A 56 -9.39 -15.80 -5.56
CA ALA A 56 -9.86 -16.35 -6.85
C ALA A 56 -9.53 -17.85 -6.97
N ALA A 57 -8.32 -18.25 -6.57
CA ALA A 57 -7.90 -19.64 -6.55
C ALA A 57 -8.77 -20.49 -5.61
N GLU A 58 -9.11 -19.97 -4.45
CA GLU A 58 -9.97 -20.63 -3.46
C GLU A 58 -11.37 -20.87 -4.02
N ARG A 59 -11.96 -19.92 -4.75
CA ARG A 59 -13.26 -20.13 -5.42
C ARG A 59 -13.18 -21.21 -6.50
N ALA A 60 -12.14 -21.20 -7.31
CA ALA A 60 -11.94 -22.25 -8.31
C ALA A 60 -11.74 -23.62 -7.66
N HIS A 61 -11.03 -23.69 -6.53
CA HIS A 61 -10.85 -24.92 -5.78
C HIS A 61 -12.18 -25.42 -5.19
N GLN A 62 -12.97 -24.54 -4.57
CA GLN A 62 -14.29 -24.87 -4.02
C GLN A 62 -15.25 -25.45 -5.06
N LEU A 63 -15.22 -24.95 -6.31
CA LEU A 63 -16.03 -25.51 -7.40
C LEU A 63 -15.59 -26.93 -7.78
N ARG A 64 -14.28 -27.18 -7.80
CA ARG A 64 -13.72 -28.51 -8.07
C ARG A 64 -13.97 -29.53 -6.95
N THR A 65 -13.99 -29.09 -5.69
CA THR A 65 -14.14 -29.98 -4.54
C THR A 65 -15.55 -30.00 -3.95
N ALA A 66 -16.53 -29.45 -4.66
CA ALA A 66 -17.90 -29.31 -4.16
C ALA A 66 -18.57 -30.66 -3.81
N ASP A 67 -18.14 -31.77 -4.42
CA ASP A 67 -18.68 -33.12 -4.17
C ASP A 67 -18.48 -33.57 -2.72
N GLU A 68 -17.43 -33.09 -2.05
CA GLU A 68 -17.18 -33.35 -0.62
C GLU A 68 -18.32 -32.83 0.28
N TYR A 69 -19.11 -31.90 -0.24
CA TYR A 69 -20.26 -31.30 0.42
C TYR A 69 -21.60 -31.78 -0.17
N GLY A 70 -21.59 -32.82 -1.00
CA GLY A 70 -22.79 -33.35 -1.66
C GLY A 70 -23.33 -32.47 -2.79
N ILE A 71 -22.53 -31.51 -3.28
CA ILE A 71 -22.86 -30.64 -4.41
C ILE A 71 -22.08 -31.14 -5.62
N ARG A 72 -22.73 -31.29 -6.78
CA ARG A 72 -22.02 -31.71 -8.01
C ARG A 72 -20.87 -30.75 -8.34
N SER A 73 -19.65 -31.26 -8.32
CA SER A 73 -18.46 -30.50 -8.70
C SER A 73 -18.48 -30.12 -10.18
N THR A 74 -17.79 -29.03 -10.50
CA THR A 74 -17.58 -28.56 -11.88
C THR A 74 -16.16 -28.05 -12.06
N GLU A 75 -15.61 -28.20 -13.26
CA GLU A 75 -14.35 -27.54 -13.60
C GLU A 75 -14.66 -26.08 -13.98
N PRO A 76 -14.13 -25.08 -13.24
CA PRO A 76 -14.36 -23.67 -13.57
C PRO A 76 -13.56 -23.22 -14.79
N GLU A 77 -14.21 -22.47 -15.68
CA GLU A 77 -13.53 -21.67 -16.69
C GLU A 77 -12.95 -20.41 -16.04
N VAL A 78 -11.62 -20.32 -15.94
CA VAL A 78 -10.92 -19.20 -15.31
C VAL A 78 -10.49 -18.17 -16.36
N ASP A 79 -11.13 -17.01 -16.36
CA ASP A 79 -10.64 -15.82 -17.06
C ASP A 79 -9.51 -15.18 -16.24
N PHE A 80 -8.28 -15.62 -16.52
CA PHE A 80 -7.10 -15.11 -15.83
C PHE A 80 -6.87 -13.59 -16.04
N PRO A 81 -7.05 -13.02 -17.24
CA PRO A 81 -7.08 -11.57 -17.42
C PRO A 81 -8.04 -10.84 -16.48
N ALA A 82 -9.28 -11.32 -16.29
CA ALA A 82 -10.23 -10.72 -15.36
C ALA A 82 -9.79 -10.84 -13.89
N VAL A 83 -9.15 -11.96 -13.51
CA VAL A 83 -8.56 -12.14 -12.18
C VAL A 83 -7.46 -11.11 -11.91
N ILE A 84 -6.57 -10.88 -12.87
CA ILE A 84 -5.51 -9.86 -12.78
C ILE A 84 -6.12 -8.46 -12.70
N ALA A 85 -7.11 -8.14 -13.53
CA ALA A 85 -7.79 -6.85 -13.51
C ALA A 85 -8.46 -6.57 -12.16
N ARG A 86 -9.09 -7.59 -11.55
CA ARG A 86 -9.66 -7.49 -10.19
C ARG A 86 -8.58 -7.22 -9.14
N LYS A 87 -7.46 -7.94 -9.19
CA LYS A 87 -6.31 -7.73 -8.28
C LYS A 87 -5.80 -6.29 -8.42
N ASP A 88 -5.61 -5.81 -9.65
CA ASP A 88 -5.14 -4.45 -9.92
C ASP A 88 -6.12 -3.39 -9.39
N ALA A 89 -7.43 -3.58 -9.60
CA ALA A 89 -8.45 -2.68 -9.06
C ALA A 89 -8.40 -2.58 -7.53
N ILE A 90 -8.17 -3.70 -6.83
CA ILE A 90 -8.01 -3.72 -5.36
C ILE A 90 -6.77 -2.93 -4.95
N VAL A 91 -5.62 -3.18 -5.58
CA VAL A 91 -4.37 -2.46 -5.28
C VAL A 91 -4.52 -0.96 -5.55
N GLN A 92 -5.15 -0.57 -6.67
CA GLN A 92 -5.38 0.83 -7.00
C GLN A 92 -6.30 1.53 -6.02
N ARG A 93 -7.37 0.86 -5.55
CA ARG A 93 -8.24 1.41 -4.50
C ARG A 93 -7.44 1.64 -3.22
N SER A 94 -6.62 0.69 -2.79
CA SER A 94 -5.78 0.85 -1.60
C SER A 94 -4.76 1.99 -1.76
N ARG A 95 -4.10 2.12 -2.92
CA ARG A 95 -3.18 3.23 -3.22
C ARG A 95 -3.86 4.59 -3.11
N LYS A 96 -5.06 4.72 -3.70
CA LYS A 96 -5.85 5.96 -3.64
C LYS A 96 -6.20 6.33 -2.20
N GLY A 97 -6.62 5.37 -1.39
CA GLY A 97 -6.93 5.61 0.02
C GLY A 97 -5.72 6.09 0.82
N VAL A 98 -4.56 5.44 0.65
CA VAL A 98 -3.31 5.86 1.33
C VAL A 98 -2.89 7.25 0.87
N ARG A 99 -2.96 7.54 -0.43
CA ARG A 99 -2.64 8.87 -0.96
C ARG A 99 -3.55 9.95 -0.38
N ALA A 100 -4.87 9.74 -0.42
CA ALA A 100 -5.84 10.70 0.12
C ALA A 100 -5.56 10.98 1.61
N ASN A 101 -5.34 9.93 2.40
CA ASN A 101 -4.98 10.11 3.81
C ASN A 101 -3.71 10.96 3.99
N LEU A 102 -2.63 10.64 3.26
CA LEU A 102 -1.34 11.31 3.42
C LEU A 102 -1.26 12.72 2.80
N THR A 103 -2.10 13.06 1.82
CA THR A 103 -1.98 14.33 1.07
C THR A 103 -3.19 15.24 1.16
N GLU A 104 -4.36 14.73 1.53
CA GLU A 104 -5.63 15.49 1.52
C GLU A 104 -6.22 15.60 2.94
N GLU A 105 -6.16 14.54 3.74
CA GLU A 105 -6.81 14.50 5.07
C GLU A 105 -5.98 15.19 6.17
N HIS A 106 -4.64 15.21 6.07
CA HIS A 106 -3.76 15.78 7.10
C HIS A 106 -2.86 16.89 6.56
N GLN A 107 -3.10 18.13 7.00
CA GLN A 107 -2.33 19.31 6.56
C GLN A 107 -0.89 19.39 7.09
N GLY A 108 -0.53 18.57 8.08
CA GLY A 108 0.81 18.51 8.67
C GLY A 108 1.81 17.64 7.91
N ILE A 109 1.37 16.92 6.87
CA ILE A 109 2.20 15.95 6.13
C ILE A 109 2.57 16.54 4.78
N THR A 110 3.88 16.61 4.50
CA THR A 110 4.42 16.86 3.16
C THR A 110 4.98 15.56 2.61
N VAL A 111 4.36 15.03 1.55
CA VAL A 111 4.88 13.86 0.83
C VAL A 111 5.91 14.31 -0.19
N LEU A 112 7.12 13.77 -0.09
CA LEU A 112 8.22 14.00 -1.01
C LEU A 112 8.49 12.70 -1.79
N HIS A 113 8.42 12.77 -3.12
CA HIS A 113 8.78 11.64 -3.96
C HIS A 113 10.28 11.67 -4.27
N GLY A 114 10.98 10.62 -3.88
CA GLY A 114 12.42 10.48 -4.13
C GLY A 114 13.11 9.52 -3.16
N HIS A 115 14.41 9.35 -3.37
CA HIS A 115 15.23 8.48 -2.54
C HIS A 115 15.90 9.28 -1.42
N ALA A 116 15.68 8.88 -0.17
CA ALA A 116 16.24 9.53 1.00
C ALA A 116 17.56 8.88 1.45
N ALA A 117 18.54 9.71 1.78
CA ALA A 117 19.78 9.29 2.41
C ALA A 117 20.24 10.30 3.47
N PHE A 118 20.80 9.81 4.57
CA PHE A 118 21.44 10.67 5.57
C PHE A 118 22.77 11.19 5.02
N SER A 119 22.95 12.51 4.99
CA SER A 119 24.21 13.14 4.57
C SER A 119 25.15 13.43 5.74
N ALA A 120 24.62 13.43 6.97
CA ALA A 120 25.33 13.39 8.25
C ALA A 120 24.33 12.91 9.33
N PRO A 121 24.64 12.90 10.64
CA PRO A 121 23.72 12.38 11.68
C PRO A 121 22.33 13.04 11.74
N ALA A 122 22.19 14.27 11.22
CA ALA A 122 20.94 15.05 11.28
C ALA A 122 20.37 15.47 9.90
N PRO A 123 21.15 15.91 8.91
CA PRO A 123 20.60 16.28 7.62
C PRO A 123 20.26 15.02 6.79
N CYS A 124 19.01 14.95 6.35
CA CYS A 124 18.56 13.98 5.36
C CYS A 124 18.44 14.66 3.99
N ARG A 125 18.93 14.02 2.95
CA ARG A 125 18.86 14.47 1.56
C ARG A 125 17.89 13.59 0.79
N CYS A 126 17.00 14.19 0.02
CA CYS A 126 16.16 13.51 -0.97
C CYS A 126 16.72 13.79 -2.37
N SER A 127 16.87 12.75 -3.21
CA SER A 127 17.20 12.88 -4.65
C SER A 127 16.16 12.25 -5.55
#